data_AF-A0A7D5YGP3-F1
#
_entry.id   AF-A0A7D5YGP3-F1
#
_cell.length_a   1.000
_cell.length_b   1.000
_cell.length_c   1.000
_cell.angle_alpha   90.00
_cell.angle_beta   90.00
_cell.angle_gamma   90.00
#
_symmetry.space_group_name_H-M   'P 1'
#
loop_
_entity.id
_entity.type
_entity.pdbx_description
1 polymer ?
#
loop_
_entity_poly.entity_id
_entity_poly.type
_entity_poly.pdbx_seq_one_letter_code
_entity_poly.pdbx_strand_id
1 'polypeptide(L)'
;MTPPPPPGPESPGPELLGPMLARLRQARGRSQQLLAAELCAASGVPTLSRHEVSRWERQLRVPGAFWLGWLAVVLAVPAKLLADAAGRSRRARRRPPPAGRARPRAGGTPVRRPPRHPTRTGRRRDRPNPPT
;
A
#
# COMPACT_ATOMS: atom_id res chain seq x y z
N MET A 1 -44.19 12.97 24.21
CA MET A 1 -43.11 13.41 23.29
C MET A 1 -41.96 12.43 23.43
N THR A 2 -41.87 11.46 22.51
CA THR A 2 -40.81 10.44 22.52
C THR A 2 -39.51 11.08 22.06
N PRO A 3 -38.38 10.93 22.77
CA PRO A 3 -37.09 11.40 22.26
C PRO A 3 -36.75 10.66 20.96
N PRO A 4 -36.12 11.33 19.97
CA PRO A 4 -35.68 10.65 18.75
C PRO A 4 -34.73 9.52 19.12
N PRO A 5 -34.77 8.38 18.39
CA PRO A 5 -33.83 7.29 18.62
C PRO A 5 -32.39 7.82 18.49
N PRO A 6 -31.44 7.31 19.30
CA PRO A 6 -30.02 7.66 19.12
C PRO A 6 -29.64 7.36 17.67
N PRO A 7 -28.78 8.18 17.02
CA PRO A 7 -28.26 7.80 15.72
C PRO A 7 -27.58 6.44 15.88
N GLY A 8 -28.22 5.39 15.36
CA GLY A 8 -27.57 4.08 15.21
C GLY A 8 -26.27 4.28 14.43
N PRO A 9 -25.27 3.38 14.57
CA PRO A 9 -23.92 3.60 14.07
C PRO A 9 -24.00 4.12 12.64
N GLU A 10 -23.76 5.42 12.54
CA GLU A 10 -23.70 6.22 11.36
C GLU A 10 -23.05 5.35 10.28
N SER A 11 -23.88 4.88 9.34
CA SER A 11 -23.42 4.05 8.24
C SER A 11 -22.20 4.76 7.67
N PRO A 12 -20.98 4.24 7.88
CA PRO A 12 -19.79 4.99 7.52
C PRO A 12 -19.96 5.30 6.05
N GLY A 13 -19.98 6.61 5.73
CA GLY A 13 -20.20 7.08 4.37
C GLY A 13 -19.35 6.26 3.40
N PRO A 14 -19.83 6.02 2.17
CA PRO A 14 -19.44 4.87 1.37
C PRO A 14 -17.92 4.70 1.29
N GLU A 15 -17.39 3.75 2.06
CA GLU A 15 -15.98 3.66 2.40
C GLU A 15 -15.12 3.40 1.16
N LEU A 16 -13.93 4.00 1.11
CA LEU A 16 -12.93 3.71 0.09
C LEU A 16 -12.27 2.35 0.36
N LEU A 17 -11.76 1.72 -0.70
CA LEU A 17 -11.22 0.37 -0.61
C LEU A 17 -10.11 0.22 0.45
N GLY A 18 -9.22 1.20 0.58
CA GLY A 18 -7.99 1.09 1.37
C GLY A 18 -8.24 1.05 2.88
N PRO A 19 -8.90 2.06 3.45
CA PRO A 19 -9.36 2.01 4.83
C PRO A 19 -10.18 0.76 5.14
N MET A 20 -11.06 0.36 4.21
CA MET A 20 -11.88 -0.83 4.36
C MET A 20 -11.05 -2.12 4.41
N LEU A 21 -10.04 -2.25 3.54
CA LEU A 21 -9.10 -3.38 3.56
C LEU A 21 -8.30 -3.43 4.87
N ALA A 22 -7.80 -2.29 5.33
CA ALA A 22 -7.09 -2.20 6.60
C ALA A 22 -8.00 -2.64 7.77
N ARG A 23 -9.24 -2.15 7.83
CA ARG A 23 -10.21 -2.56 8.86
C ARG A 23 -10.49 -4.06 8.81
N LEU A 24 -10.80 -4.61 7.62
CA LEU A 24 -11.12 -6.03 7.45
C LEU A 24 -9.93 -6.94 7.79
N ARG A 25 -8.70 -6.49 7.53
CA ARG A 25 -7.48 -7.19 7.90
C ARG A 25 -7.27 -7.17 9.43
N GLN A 26 -7.40 -6.00 10.05
CA GLN A 26 -7.21 -5.83 11.50
C GLN A 26 -8.28 -6.56 12.31
N ALA A 27 -9.54 -6.58 11.85
CA ALA A 27 -10.62 -7.35 12.47
C ALA A 27 -10.33 -8.86 12.51
N ARG A 28 -9.41 -9.35 11.67
CA ARG A 28 -8.94 -10.74 11.66
C ARG A 28 -7.61 -10.96 12.38
N GLY A 29 -7.04 -9.92 12.99
CA GLY A 29 -5.73 -9.99 13.65
C GLY A 29 -4.57 -10.25 12.70
N ARG A 30 -4.74 -10.04 11.38
CA ARG A 30 -3.71 -10.37 10.39
C ARG A 30 -2.75 -9.20 10.16
N SER A 31 -1.45 -9.46 10.09
CA SER A 31 -0.49 -8.47 9.62
C SER A 31 -0.58 -8.30 8.09
N GLN A 32 -0.06 -7.19 7.55
CA GLN A 32 0.03 -7.00 6.09
C GLN A 32 0.87 -8.09 5.42
N GLN A 33 1.92 -8.56 6.10
CA GLN A 33 2.78 -9.65 5.62
C GLN A 33 2.03 -10.98 5.57
N LEU A 34 1.23 -11.29 6.60
CA LEU A 34 0.41 -12.50 6.63
C LEU A 34 -0.67 -12.46 5.55
N LEU A 35 -1.38 -11.33 5.40
CA LEU A 35 -2.36 -11.18 4.32
C LEU A 35 -1.72 -11.36 2.94
N ALA A 36 -0.52 -10.84 2.73
CA ALA A 36 0.19 -11.03 1.47
C ALA A 36 0.53 -12.51 1.22
N ALA A 37 1.00 -13.23 2.25
CA ALA A 37 1.30 -14.65 2.17
C ALA A 37 0.04 -15.47 1.86
N GLU A 38 -1.08 -15.20 2.53
CA GLU A 38 -2.37 -15.85 2.27
C GLU A 38 -2.88 -15.59 0.85
N LEU A 39 -2.73 -14.37 0.33
CA LEU A 39 -3.08 -14.03 -1.04
C LEU A 39 -2.23 -14.81 -2.05
N CYS A 40 -0.91 -14.88 -1.85
CA CYS A 40 -0.02 -15.66 -2.70
C CYS A 40 -0.37 -17.15 -2.68
N ALA A 41 -0.65 -17.70 -1.49
CA ALA A 41 -1.02 -19.10 -1.31
C ALA A 41 -2.37 -19.42 -1.98
N ALA A 42 -3.38 -18.57 -1.79
CA ALA A 42 -4.69 -18.76 -2.38
C ALA A 42 -4.66 -18.60 -3.91
N SER A 43 -3.93 -17.59 -4.42
CA SER A 43 -3.91 -17.29 -5.85
C SER A 43 -2.95 -18.14 -6.66
N GLY A 44 -2.04 -18.86 -6.01
CA GLY A 44 -0.92 -19.55 -6.66
C GLY A 44 0.11 -18.61 -7.31
N VAL A 45 0.10 -17.32 -6.97
CA VAL A 45 0.97 -16.29 -7.60
C VAL A 45 1.88 -15.66 -6.54
N PRO A 46 3.19 -16.00 -6.50
CA PRO A 46 4.10 -15.57 -5.44
C PRO A 46 4.69 -14.17 -5.69
N THR A 47 3.92 -13.23 -6.27
CA THR A 47 4.43 -11.90 -6.65
C THR A 47 3.99 -10.77 -5.73
N LEU A 48 3.05 -11.04 -4.82
CA LEU A 48 2.46 -10.03 -3.96
C LEU A 48 3.24 -9.92 -2.64
N SER A 49 3.70 -8.71 -2.32
CA SER A 49 4.43 -8.41 -1.09
C SER A 49 3.60 -7.54 -0.13
N ARG A 50 4.01 -7.50 1.15
CA ARG A 50 3.43 -6.58 2.15
C ARG A 50 3.38 -5.12 1.69
N HIS A 51 4.32 -4.68 0.85
CA HIS A 51 4.36 -3.30 0.36
C HIS A 51 3.22 -3.02 -0.63
N GLU A 52 2.83 -4.02 -1.42
CA GLU A 52 1.71 -3.88 -2.33
C GLU A 52 0.38 -3.79 -1.54
N VAL A 53 0.23 -4.60 -0.49
CA VAL A 53 -0.88 -4.47 0.47
C VAL A 53 -0.91 -3.07 1.09
N SER A 54 0.24 -2.59 1.58
CA SER A 54 0.37 -1.24 2.15
C SER A 54 -0.05 -0.14 1.16
N ARG A 55 0.34 -0.25 -0.12
CA ARG A 55 -0.08 0.69 -1.17
C ARG A 55 -1.59 0.67 -1.39
N TRP A 56 -2.24 -0.48 -1.31
CA TRP A 56 -3.70 -0.58 -1.43
C TRP A 56 -4.42 0.05 -0.25
N GLU A 57 -3.98 -0.28 0.98
CA GLU A 57 -4.54 0.26 2.22
C GLU A 57 -4.42 1.78 2.28
N ARG A 58 -3.28 2.33 1.87
CA ARG A 58 -3.01 3.78 1.85
C ARG A 58 -3.62 4.52 0.65
N GLN A 59 -4.43 3.84 -0.16
CA GLN A 59 -5.03 4.41 -1.37
C GLN A 59 -4.02 4.91 -2.42
N LEU A 60 -2.79 4.42 -2.39
CA LEU A 60 -1.77 4.73 -3.40
C LEU A 60 -2.06 3.97 -4.70
N ARG A 61 -2.62 2.76 -4.62
CA ARG A 61 -3.03 1.96 -5.77
C ARG A 61 -4.36 1.27 -5.53
N VAL A 62 -5.11 0.99 -6.61
CA VAL A 62 -6.30 0.12 -6.55
C VAL A 62 -5.90 -1.24 -7.13
N PRO A 63 -6.15 -2.35 -6.42
CA PRO A 63 -6.00 -3.69 -6.99
C PRO A 63 -6.90 -3.87 -8.22
N GLY A 64 -6.40 -4.66 -9.17
CA GLY A 64 -7.17 -5.11 -10.32
C GLY A 64 -8.22 -6.15 -9.93
N ALA A 65 -9.08 -6.53 -10.89
CA ALA A 65 -10.16 -7.50 -10.69
C ALA A 65 -9.66 -8.85 -10.15
N PHE A 66 -8.53 -9.34 -10.67
CA PHE A 66 -7.88 -10.57 -10.21
C PHE A 66 -7.63 -10.56 -8.69
N TRP A 67 -6.93 -9.54 -8.19
CA TRP A 67 -6.63 -9.41 -6.77
C TRP A 67 -7.87 -9.10 -5.92
N LEU A 68 -8.87 -8.39 -6.46
CA LEU A 68 -10.14 -8.19 -5.77
C LEU A 68 -10.89 -9.50 -5.52
N GLY A 69 -10.85 -10.44 -6.47
CA GLY A 69 -11.42 -11.78 -6.29
C GLY A 69 -10.74 -12.53 -5.16
N TRP A 70 -9.40 -12.59 -5.16
CA TRP A 70 -8.65 -13.26 -4.10
C TRP A 70 -8.77 -12.58 -2.74
N LEU A 71 -8.85 -11.24 -2.71
CA LEU A 71 -9.14 -10.51 -1.48
C LEU A 71 -10.51 -10.87 -0.91
N ALA A 72 -11.54 -11.06 -1.76
CA ALA A 72 -12.86 -11.48 -1.32
C ALA A 72 -12.83 -12.86 -0.65
N VAL A 73 -12.09 -13.80 -1.24
CA VAL A 73 -11.88 -15.15 -0.70
C VAL A 73 -11.12 -15.11 0.62
N VAL A 74 -9.91 -14.52 0.64
CA VAL A 74 -9.04 -14.52 1.82
C VAL A 74 -9.63 -13.73 2.98
N LEU A 75 -10.29 -12.62 2.69
CA LEU A 75 -10.99 -11.81 3.70
C LEU A 75 -12.43 -12.26 3.89
N ALA A 76 -12.88 -13.40 3.34
CA ALA A 76 -14.25 -13.92 3.51
C ALA A 76 -15.34 -12.82 3.48
N VAL A 77 -15.32 -11.98 2.44
CA VAL A 77 -16.30 -10.90 2.22
C VAL A 77 -16.84 -10.97 0.79
N PRO A 78 -18.05 -10.45 0.53
CA PRO A 78 -18.59 -10.43 -0.83
C PRO A 78 -17.69 -9.65 -1.81
N ALA A 79 -17.40 -10.24 -2.97
CA ALA A 79 -16.58 -9.59 -3.99
C ALA A 79 -17.18 -8.25 -4.49
N LYS A 80 -18.52 -8.17 -4.54
CA LYS A 80 -19.24 -6.94 -4.91
C LYS A 80 -18.91 -5.77 -3.97
N LEU A 81 -18.82 -6.03 -2.67
CA LEU A 81 -18.47 -5.01 -1.67
C LEU A 81 -17.08 -4.42 -1.94
N LEU A 82 -16.10 -5.27 -2.27
CA LEU A 82 -14.76 -4.83 -2.65
C LEU A 82 -14.75 -4.10 -4.00
N ALA A 83 -15.53 -4.58 -4.98
CA ALA A 83 -15.62 -3.98 -6.31
C ALA A 83 -16.24 -2.57 -6.26
N ASP A 84 -17.29 -2.37 -5.48
CA ASP A 84 -17.94 -1.07 -5.31
C ASP A 84 -17.00 -0.06 -4.64
N ALA A 85 -16.29 -0.49 -3.59
CA ALA A 85 -15.27 0.33 -2.93
C ALA A 85 -14.10 0.66 -3.86
N ALA A 86 -13.64 -0.31 -4.66
CA ALA A 86 -12.62 -0.10 -5.69
C ALA A 86 -13.09 0.92 -6.74
N GLY A 87 -14.35 0.85 -7.16
CA GLY A 87 -14.96 1.81 -8.08
C GLY A 87 -14.95 3.23 -7.52
N ARG A 88 -15.34 3.42 -6.25
CA ARG A 88 -15.24 4.71 -5.55
C ARG A 88 -13.81 5.20 -5.45
N SER A 89 -12.89 4.33 -5.07
CA SER A 89 -11.45 4.61 -5.00
C SER A 89 -10.87 5.06 -6.34
N ARG A 90 -11.27 4.45 -7.47
CA ARG A 90 -10.84 4.87 -8.81
C ARG A 90 -11.41 6.24 -9.18
N ARG A 91 -12.69 6.50 -8.89
CA ARG A 91 -13.33 7.80 -9.12
C ARG A 91 -12.69 8.92 -8.29
N ALA A 92 -12.43 8.66 -7.01
CA ALA A 92 -11.78 9.61 -6.11
C ALA A 92 -10.38 10.01 -6.59
N ARG A 93 -9.64 9.09 -7.23
CA ARG A 93 -8.32 9.38 -7.82
C ARG A 93 -8.38 10.13 -9.15
N ARG A 94 -9.44 9.95 -9.93
CA ARG A 94 -9.67 10.69 -11.17
C ARG A 94 -10.13 12.12 -10.91
N ARG A 95 -10.79 12.36 -9.77
CA ARG A 95 -11.18 13.70 -9.37
C ARG A 95 -9.91 14.49 -9.04
N PRO A 96 -9.63 15.60 -9.74
CA PRO A 96 -8.54 16.47 -9.33
C PRO A 96 -8.78 16.88 -7.86
N PRO A 97 -7.72 17.05 -7.05
CA PRO A 97 -7.90 17.60 -5.71
C PRO A 97 -8.68 18.91 -5.85
N PRO A 98 -9.62 19.22 -4.94
CA PRO A 98 -10.26 20.53 -4.94
C PRO A 98 -9.16 21.59 -5.00
N ALA A 99 -9.27 22.53 -5.95
CA ALA A 99 -8.36 23.65 -6.05
C ALA A 99 -8.50 24.48 -4.76
N GLY A 100 -7.71 24.15 -3.75
CA GLY A 100 -7.96 24.59 -2.39
C GLY A 100 -6.83 24.22 -1.46
N ARG A 101 -5.99 25.22 -1.18
CA ARG A 101 -4.76 25.20 -0.36
C ARG A 101 -3.57 24.52 -1.02
N ALA A 102 -2.95 25.27 -1.94
CA ALA A 102 -1.50 25.35 -1.95
C ALA A 102 -1.04 25.61 -0.50
N ARG A 103 -0.49 24.59 0.16
CA ARG A 103 0.37 24.85 1.32
C ARG A 103 1.55 25.64 0.78
N PRO A 104 1.91 26.82 1.34
CA PRO A 104 3.20 27.39 1.03
C PRO A 104 4.25 26.33 1.36
N ARG A 105 5.06 25.95 0.38
CA ARG A 105 6.32 25.23 0.62
C ARG A 105 7.17 26.18 1.47
N ALA A 106 7.08 26.07 2.79
CA ALA A 106 8.08 26.64 3.68
C ALA A 106 9.43 26.01 3.29
N GLY A 107 10.40 26.87 2.99
CA GLY A 107 11.66 26.53 2.36
C GLY A 107 12.41 25.40 3.08
N GLY A 108 12.67 24.33 2.33
CA GLY A 108 13.74 23.39 2.65
C GLY A 108 14.99 23.84 1.92
N THR A 109 15.95 24.38 2.66
CA THR A 109 17.32 24.67 2.23
C THR A 109 17.90 23.47 1.48
N PRO A 110 18.54 23.62 0.30
CA PRO A 110 19.24 22.50 -0.31
C PRO A 110 20.51 22.23 0.51
N VAL A 111 20.47 21.18 1.35
CA VAL A 111 21.71 20.62 1.91
C VAL A 111 22.51 20.06 0.74
N ARG A 112 23.58 20.80 0.41
CA ARG A 112 24.65 20.39 -0.51
C ARG A 112 25.14 19.00 -0.11
N ARG A 113 25.03 18.08 -1.07
CA ARG A 113 25.63 16.74 -1.02
C ARG A 113 27.16 16.90 -0.89
N PRO A 114 27.84 16.30 0.10
CA PRO A 114 29.29 16.33 0.14
C PRO A 114 29.89 15.50 -1.02
N PRO A 115 31.06 15.90 -1.56
CA PRO A 115 31.72 15.18 -2.64
C PRO A 115 32.28 13.84 -2.16
N ARG A 116 32.25 12.87 -3.07
CA ARG A 116 32.74 11.49 -2.89
C ARG A 116 34.26 11.51 -2.72
N HIS A 117 34.75 10.86 -1.67
CA HIS A 117 36.18 10.57 -1.51
C HIS A 117 36.65 9.64 -2.64
N PRO A 118 37.80 9.93 -3.31
CA PRO A 118 38.46 8.97 -4.17
C PRO A 118 39.17 7.92 -3.32
N THR A 119 38.80 6.65 -3.45
CA THR A 119 39.58 5.55 -2.91
C THR A 119 40.89 5.45 -3.68
N ARG A 120 41.97 5.79 -2.99
CA ARG A 120 43.36 5.55 -3.35
C ARG A 120 43.63 4.04 -3.36
N THR A 121 43.52 3.40 -4.52
CA THR A 121 44.03 2.03 -4.71
C THR A 121 45.37 2.12 -5.43
N GLY A 122 46.43 2.20 -4.64
CA GLY A 122 47.79 2.04 -5.11
C GLY A 122 48.52 1.06 -4.21
N ARG A 123 48.66 -0.20 -4.65
CA ARG A 123 49.94 -0.91 -4.50
C ARG A 123 50.07 -2.04 -5.49
N ARG A 124 51.20 -1.99 -6.19
CA ARG A 124 51.71 -2.95 -7.16
C ARG A 124 52.35 -4.16 -6.47
N ARG A 125 52.47 -5.24 -7.27
CA ARG A 125 53.42 -6.38 -7.19
C ARG A 125 53.16 -7.36 -6.03
N ASP A 126 53.23 -8.68 -6.20
CA ASP A 126 54.15 -9.49 -7.01
C ASP A 126 53.48 -10.78 -7.52
N ARG A 127 53.93 -11.23 -8.70
CA ARG A 127 53.80 -12.61 -9.22
C ARG A 127 55.04 -13.37 -8.69
N PRO A 128 54.99 -14.68 -8.39
CA PRO A 128 55.29 -15.66 -9.44
C PRO A 128 54.47 -16.99 -9.33
N ASN A 129 54.28 -17.66 -10.46
CA ASN A 129 54.02 -19.12 -10.60
C ASN A 129 55.39 -19.85 -10.69
N PRO A 130 55.53 -21.19 -10.92
CA PRO A 130 54.78 -22.46 -10.64
C PRO A 130 55.76 -23.43 -9.86
N PRO A 131 55.89 -24.79 -10.03
CA PRO A 131 55.05 -25.91 -10.56
C PRO A 131 54.78 -27.00 -9.48
N THR A 132 54.00 -28.08 -9.67
CA THR A 132 54.14 -29.24 -10.58
C THR A 132 52.83 -30.01 -10.61
#